data_AF-S2KVK3-F1
#
_entry.id   AF-S2KVK3-F1
#
_cell.length_a   1.000
_cell.length_b   1.000
_cell.length_c   1.000
_cell.angle_alpha   90.00
_cell.angle_beta   90.00
_cell.angle_gamma   90.00
#
_symmetry.space_group_name_H-M   'P 1'
#
loop_
_entity.id
_entity.type
_entity.pdbx_description
1 polymer ?
#
loop_
_entity_poly.entity_id
_entity_poly.type
_entity_poly.pdbx_seq_one_letter_code
_entity_poly.pdbx_strand_id
1 'polypeptide(L)'
;MTDVAVEYAAEAHTSARTQQRPPRECRHSRKFKLFAASGERLPHRHPSVDMSPMHGWQNNTPKQLRALEADPEMAKYEDPKYRHDLLDRWDEECLRHMRPGEPAGALEAMGAVVFFLVLFVTTILSIILLVAFKGLPPKDELITLGLTYGFMYAVPLGMWGGGALLRKLDPNFAARVRPCFSWELNRRTGEVIVYTESRETRLAPQVRYRLPFHEFDCYLQSTPSPQGSPQYYLSLVHYAEEAHVSLAGMFGSTTSHVEQRAAWDMLQRYMDISQPLPDIPGFESDRPRDPTTREHDERTGRDPRFWHDMDDETYATYVSAHQDKLNAFYRR
;
A
#
# COMPACT_ATOMS: atom_id res chain seq x y z
N MET A 1 -21.05 25.30 -6.82
CA MET A 1 -20.17 25.47 -5.64
C MET A 1 -18.84 25.95 -6.19
N THR A 2 -18.31 27.06 -5.68
CA THR A 2 -17.04 27.62 -6.14
C THR A 2 -15.93 26.61 -5.89
N ASP A 3 -15.45 26.00 -6.98
CA ASP A 3 -14.31 25.12 -7.01
C ASP A 3 -13.09 25.97 -6.63
N VAL A 4 -12.69 25.92 -5.35
CA VAL A 4 -11.52 26.67 -4.88
C VAL A 4 -10.33 25.99 -5.51
N ALA A 5 -9.84 26.57 -6.62
CA ALA A 5 -8.64 26.09 -7.28
C ALA A 5 -7.54 25.93 -6.23
N VAL A 6 -7.00 24.72 -6.16
CA VAL A 6 -6.01 24.30 -5.19
C VAL A 6 -4.72 25.08 -5.46
N GLU A 7 -4.37 26.06 -4.61
CA GLU A 7 -3.11 26.80 -4.75
C GLU A 7 -1.92 26.00 -4.21
N TYR A 8 -0.80 26.03 -4.94
CA TYR A 8 0.47 25.45 -4.50
C TYR A 8 1.17 26.37 -3.49
N ALA A 9 1.82 25.75 -2.49
CA ALA A 9 2.67 26.49 -1.57
C ALA A 9 3.91 27.02 -2.31
N ALA A 10 4.47 28.14 -1.83
CA ALA A 10 5.74 28.66 -2.33
C ALA A 10 6.89 27.65 -2.19
N GLU A 11 6.75 26.66 -1.32
CA GLU A 11 7.75 25.62 -1.06
C GLU A 11 7.56 24.33 -1.88
N ALA A 12 6.50 24.27 -2.69
CA ALA A 12 6.15 23.11 -3.49
C ALA A 12 7.31 22.61 -4.36
N HIS A 13 7.34 21.30 -4.61
CA HIS A 13 8.44 20.67 -5.31
C HIS A 13 8.43 21.01 -6.80
N THR A 14 9.60 21.41 -7.30
CA THR A 14 9.89 21.51 -8.73
C THR A 14 11.22 20.83 -9.00
N SER A 15 11.39 20.27 -10.20
CA SER A 15 12.64 19.60 -10.59
C SER A 15 13.91 20.45 -10.42
N ALA A 16 13.81 21.77 -10.52
CA ALA A 16 14.90 22.70 -10.27
C ALA A 16 15.41 22.69 -8.81
N ARG A 17 14.53 22.43 -7.83
CA ARG A 17 14.88 22.39 -6.39
C ARG A 17 15.76 21.21 -6.01
N THR A 18 15.73 20.13 -6.79
CA THR A 18 16.58 18.96 -6.57
C THR A 18 18.07 19.29 -6.57
N GLN A 19 18.47 20.36 -7.26
CA GLN A 19 19.86 20.83 -7.30
C GLN A 19 20.25 21.71 -6.11
N GLN A 20 19.29 22.15 -5.29
CA GLN A 20 19.48 23.14 -4.22
C GLN A 20 19.60 22.50 -2.82
N ARG A 21 19.99 21.22 -2.73
CA ARG A 21 20.04 20.48 -1.47
C ARG A 21 21.04 21.10 -0.48
N PRO A 22 20.61 21.38 0.77
CA PRO A 22 21.52 21.91 1.76
C PRO A 22 22.57 20.86 2.17
N PRO A 23 23.85 21.24 2.33
CA PRO A 23 24.87 20.32 2.81
C PRO A 23 24.55 19.95 4.27
N ARG A 24 24.23 18.68 4.51
CA ARG A 24 24.04 18.11 5.85
C ARG A 24 24.80 16.80 5.96
N GLU A 25 25.30 16.52 7.15
CA GLU A 25 25.96 15.23 7.44
C GLU A 25 24.93 14.09 7.48
N CYS A 26 25.30 12.96 6.88
CA CYS A 26 24.46 11.77 6.87
C CYS A 26 24.44 11.08 8.24
N ARG A 27 23.27 11.03 8.89
CA ARG A 27 23.07 10.41 10.21
C ARG A 27 22.61 8.95 10.16
N HIS A 28 22.68 8.32 8.98
CA HIS A 28 22.15 6.97 8.79
C HIS A 28 22.98 5.92 9.54
N SER A 29 22.34 5.17 10.42
CA SER A 29 22.92 3.98 11.04
C SER A 29 23.19 2.88 10.01
N ARG A 30 24.13 1.98 10.31
CA ARG A 30 24.45 0.83 9.45
C ARG A 30 23.23 -0.06 9.21
N LYS A 31 22.38 -0.26 10.23
CA LYS A 31 21.14 -1.05 10.11
C LYS A 31 20.14 -0.37 9.17
N PHE A 32 19.97 0.94 9.30
CA PHE A 32 19.10 1.72 8.44
C PHE A 32 19.55 1.66 6.98
N LYS A 33 20.86 1.83 6.70
CA LYS A 33 21.40 1.70 5.34
C LYS A 33 21.11 0.33 4.74
N LEU A 34 21.27 -0.75 5.51
CA LEU A 34 21.02 -2.11 5.03
C LEU A 34 19.53 -2.36 4.72
N PHE A 35 18.63 -1.78 5.51
CA PHE A 35 17.19 -2.00 5.37
C PHE A 35 16.54 -1.11 4.31
N ALA A 36 16.90 0.17 4.27
CA ALA A 36 16.22 1.19 3.47
C ALA A 36 17.01 1.60 2.21
N ALA A 37 18.35 1.52 2.24
CA ALA A 37 19.22 2.07 1.21
C ALA A 37 20.22 1.05 0.62
N SER A 38 19.92 -0.24 0.73
CA SER A 38 20.78 -1.33 0.21
C SER A 38 20.65 -1.59 -1.30
N GLY A 39 19.58 -1.11 -1.93
CA GLY A 39 19.30 -1.29 -3.34
C GLY A 39 20.02 -0.31 -4.27
N GLU A 40 19.67 -0.34 -5.55
CA GLU A 40 20.18 0.60 -6.56
C GLU A 40 19.56 1.99 -6.33
N ARG A 41 20.39 3.03 -6.18
CA ARG A 41 19.89 4.41 -6.13
C ARG A 41 19.43 4.86 -7.51
N LEU A 42 18.16 5.23 -7.64
CA LEU A 42 17.60 5.80 -8.85
C LEU A 42 17.86 7.32 -8.89
N PRO A 43 18.34 7.86 -10.02
CA PRO A 43 18.59 9.29 -10.15
C PRO A 43 17.28 10.08 -10.18
N HIS A 44 17.34 11.33 -9.72
CA HIS A 44 16.28 12.28 -10.02
C HIS A 44 16.31 12.65 -11.49
N ARG A 45 15.13 12.72 -12.10
CA ARG A 45 14.89 13.05 -13.50
C ARG A 45 13.75 14.07 -13.57
N HIS A 46 13.60 14.65 -14.75
CA HIS A 46 12.46 15.48 -15.13
C HIS A 46 11.72 14.76 -16.27
N PRO A 47 10.80 13.82 -15.96
CA PRO A 47 10.23 12.92 -16.95
C PRO A 47 9.32 13.68 -17.93
N SER A 48 9.83 13.94 -19.13
CA SER A 48 9.04 14.61 -20.19
C SER A 48 7.93 13.71 -20.73
N VAL A 49 8.20 12.41 -20.79
CA VAL A 49 7.28 11.39 -21.31
C VAL A 49 6.46 10.82 -20.17
N ASP A 50 5.15 10.73 -20.36
CA ASP A 50 4.26 10.09 -19.40
C ASP A 50 4.50 8.58 -19.36
N MET A 51 4.94 8.10 -18.20
CA MET A 51 5.25 6.70 -17.91
C MET A 51 4.71 6.39 -16.53
N SER A 52 3.94 5.31 -16.44
CA SER A 52 3.29 4.87 -15.21
C SER A 52 3.32 3.35 -15.13
N PRO A 53 3.34 2.77 -13.91
CA PRO A 53 3.39 1.32 -13.72
C PRO A 53 2.06 0.65 -14.12
N MET A 54 2.12 -0.58 -14.63
CA MET A 54 0.95 -1.33 -15.11
C MET A 54 -0.05 -1.75 -14.05
N HIS A 55 0.37 -1.80 -12.78
CA HIS A 55 -0.53 -2.12 -11.69
C HIS A 55 -1.75 -1.18 -11.64
N GLY A 56 -1.57 0.12 -11.91
CA GLY A 56 -2.66 1.10 -11.93
C GLY A 56 -3.61 0.97 -13.13
N TRP A 57 -3.14 0.41 -14.25
CA TRP A 57 -3.95 0.25 -15.46
C TRP A 57 -4.83 -0.99 -15.38
N GLN A 58 -4.32 -2.08 -14.82
CA GLN A 58 -5.08 -3.33 -14.69
C GLN A 58 -6.29 -3.21 -13.76
N ASN A 59 -6.24 -2.31 -12.79
CA ASN A 59 -7.27 -2.14 -11.77
C ASN A 59 -8.27 -0.99 -12.06
N ASN A 60 -8.07 -0.20 -13.11
CA ASN A 60 -8.89 0.97 -13.45
C ASN A 60 -9.36 0.92 -14.91
N THR A 61 -10.05 -0.16 -15.27
CA THR A 61 -10.64 -0.30 -16.61
C THR A 61 -11.81 0.68 -16.81
N PRO A 62 -12.10 1.13 -18.05
CA PRO A 62 -13.23 2.03 -18.32
C PRO A 62 -14.56 1.50 -17.78
N LYS A 63 -14.78 0.18 -17.87
CA LYS A 63 -15.96 -0.48 -17.28
C LYS A 63 -16.03 -0.34 -15.75
N GLN A 64 -14.91 -0.50 -15.05
CA GLN A 64 -14.85 -0.31 -13.59
C GLN A 64 -15.08 1.15 -13.22
N LEU A 65 -14.47 2.08 -13.96
CA LEU A 65 -14.64 3.52 -13.75
C LEU A 65 -16.11 3.95 -13.89
N ARG A 66 -16.80 3.51 -14.95
CA ARG A 66 -18.24 3.75 -15.13
C ARG A 66 -19.09 3.09 -14.05
N ALA A 67 -18.70 1.89 -13.59
CA ALA A 67 -19.42 1.20 -12.51
C ALA A 67 -19.26 1.91 -11.16
N LEU A 68 -18.07 2.47 -10.88
CA LEU A 68 -17.84 3.30 -9.70
C LEU A 68 -18.63 4.60 -9.78
N GLU A 69 -18.61 5.30 -10.92
CA GLU A 69 -19.40 6.53 -11.13
C GLU A 69 -20.91 6.33 -10.91
N ALA A 70 -21.44 5.17 -11.30
CA ALA A 70 -22.85 4.83 -11.14
C ALA A 70 -23.24 4.45 -9.70
N ASP A 71 -22.28 4.17 -8.81
CA ASP A 71 -22.56 3.78 -7.44
C ASP A 71 -22.95 5.03 -6.61
N PRO A 72 -24.16 5.07 -6.02
CA PRO A 72 -24.58 6.21 -5.19
C PRO A 72 -23.68 6.43 -3.97
N GLU A 73 -22.96 5.41 -3.50
CA GLU A 73 -21.98 5.56 -2.42
C GLU A 73 -20.78 6.40 -2.86
N MET A 74 -20.51 6.54 -4.17
CA MET A 74 -19.36 7.32 -4.64
C MET A 74 -19.56 8.83 -4.51
N ALA A 75 -20.81 9.31 -4.40
CA ALA A 75 -21.12 10.72 -4.19
C ALA A 75 -20.49 11.29 -2.90
N LYS A 76 -20.25 10.44 -1.87
CA LYS A 76 -19.59 10.88 -0.64
C LYS A 76 -18.11 11.25 -0.85
N TYR A 77 -17.45 10.71 -1.88
CA TYR A 77 -16.05 11.02 -2.20
C TYR A 77 -15.91 12.36 -2.95
N GLU A 78 -17.02 12.92 -3.45
CA GLU A 78 -17.04 14.28 -3.99
C GLU A 78 -16.96 15.34 -2.88
N ASP A 79 -17.43 15.04 -1.67
CA ASP A 79 -17.33 15.95 -0.52
C ASP A 79 -15.86 16.13 -0.10
N PRO A 80 -15.31 17.36 -0.14
CA PRO A 80 -13.94 17.63 0.26
C PRO A 80 -13.62 17.15 1.68
N LYS A 81 -14.59 17.25 2.61
CA LYS A 81 -14.37 16.84 4.00
C LYS A 81 -14.15 15.34 4.10
N TYR A 82 -14.99 14.56 3.44
CA TYR A 82 -14.87 13.11 3.44
C TYR A 82 -13.59 12.66 2.74
N ARG A 83 -13.24 13.29 1.60
CA ARG A 83 -12.01 12.99 0.86
C ARG A 83 -10.76 13.20 1.70
N HIS A 84 -10.69 14.29 2.48
CA HIS A 84 -9.52 14.58 3.31
C HIS A 84 -9.36 13.61 4.50
N ASP A 85 -10.47 13.08 5.00
CA ASP A 85 -10.51 12.11 6.10
C ASP A 85 -10.18 10.67 5.65
N LEU A 86 -10.05 10.42 4.34
CA LEU A 86 -9.69 9.10 3.81
C LEU A 86 -8.29 8.67 4.27
N LEU A 87 -8.20 7.37 4.56
CA LEU A 87 -6.98 6.77 5.08
C LEU A 87 -5.93 6.52 4.00
N ASP A 88 -6.37 5.98 2.87
CA ASP A 88 -5.62 5.94 1.62
C ASP A 88 -6.15 7.06 0.73
N ARG A 89 -5.26 7.96 0.30
CA ARG A 89 -5.59 9.06 -0.62
C ARG A 89 -4.71 8.96 -1.85
N TRP A 90 -5.35 9.09 -3.00
CA TRP A 90 -4.75 9.19 -4.31
C TRP A 90 -5.49 10.28 -5.05
N ASP A 91 -5.06 11.53 -4.85
CA ASP A 91 -5.73 12.70 -5.43
C ASP A 91 -4.70 13.73 -5.93
N GLU A 92 -5.18 14.86 -6.42
CA GLU A 92 -4.34 15.96 -6.90
C GLU A 92 -3.48 16.61 -5.82
N GLU A 93 -3.82 16.46 -4.54
CA GLU A 93 -3.15 17.16 -3.46
C GLU A 93 -2.08 16.31 -2.78
N CYS A 94 -2.38 15.05 -2.53
CA CYS A 94 -1.50 14.15 -1.81
C CYS A 94 -1.68 12.67 -2.18
N LEU A 95 -0.57 11.94 -2.03
CA LEU A 95 -0.54 10.49 -2.01
C LEU A 95 -0.32 10.03 -0.57
N ARG A 96 -1.34 9.41 0.01
CA ARG A 96 -1.31 8.90 1.39
C ARG A 96 -1.50 7.40 1.37
N HIS A 97 -0.62 6.70 2.08
CA HIS A 97 -0.72 5.25 2.24
C HIS A 97 -0.88 4.83 3.69
N MET A 98 -1.91 4.01 3.92
CA MET A 98 -2.23 3.35 5.16
C MET A 98 -1.55 1.99 5.23
N ARG A 99 -0.92 1.70 6.37
CA ARG A 99 -0.57 0.32 6.69
C ARG A 99 -1.81 -0.37 7.26
N PRO A 100 -2.28 -1.48 6.66
CA PRO A 100 -3.34 -2.26 7.27
C PRO A 100 -2.86 -2.71 8.66
N GLY A 101 -3.71 -2.49 9.67
CA GLY A 101 -3.45 -2.99 11.01
C GLY A 101 -3.29 -4.51 10.99
N GLU A 102 -2.45 -5.05 11.88
CA GLU A 102 -2.32 -6.50 12.00
C GLU A 102 -3.69 -7.13 12.21
N PRO A 103 -4.10 -8.14 11.42
CA PRO A 103 -5.44 -8.66 11.51
C PRO A 103 -5.67 -9.20 12.91
N ALA A 104 -6.58 -8.56 13.67
CA ALA A 104 -6.97 -9.00 15.00
C ALA A 104 -7.45 -10.48 15.04
N GLY A 105 -7.77 -11.05 13.87
CA GLY A 105 -8.12 -12.46 13.67
C GLY A 105 -6.95 -13.44 13.50
N ALA A 106 -5.69 -13.01 13.52
CA ALA A 106 -4.55 -13.93 13.36
C ALA A 106 -4.49 -14.99 14.47
N LEU A 107 -4.79 -14.60 15.72
CA LEU A 107 -4.84 -15.51 16.87
C LEU A 107 -6.00 -16.51 16.75
N GLU A 108 -7.14 -16.07 16.21
CA GLU A 108 -8.31 -16.92 15.97
C GLU A 108 -8.03 -17.94 14.87
N ALA A 109 -7.45 -17.51 13.75
CA ALA A 109 -7.04 -18.38 12.65
C ALA A 109 -6.00 -19.41 13.11
N MET A 110 -5.03 -18.98 13.91
CA MET A 110 -4.05 -19.88 14.52
C MET A 110 -4.70 -20.90 15.45
N GLY A 111 -5.65 -20.45 16.30
CA GLY A 111 -6.44 -21.34 17.15
C GLY A 111 -7.21 -22.40 16.36
N ALA A 112 -7.86 -22.00 15.25
CA ALA A 112 -8.57 -22.92 14.37
C ALA A 112 -7.64 -23.93 13.69
N VAL A 113 -6.49 -23.49 13.17
CA VAL A 113 -5.50 -24.37 12.53
C VAL A 113 -4.95 -25.39 13.53
N VAL A 114 -4.58 -24.94 14.73
CA VAL A 114 -4.09 -25.83 15.79
C VAL A 114 -5.19 -26.81 16.23
N PHE A 115 -6.45 -26.38 16.32
CA PHE A 115 -7.57 -27.27 16.63
C PHE A 115 -7.72 -28.40 15.61
N PHE A 116 -7.70 -28.09 14.31
CA PHE A 116 -7.79 -29.11 13.26
C PHE A 116 -6.56 -30.03 13.23
N LEU A 117 -5.37 -29.51 13.54
CA LEU A 117 -4.15 -30.31 13.63
C LEU A 117 -4.20 -31.29 14.82
N VAL A 118 -4.65 -30.83 15.99
CA VAL A 118 -4.84 -31.69 17.18
C VAL A 118 -5.92 -32.74 16.91
N LEU A 119 -7.01 -32.37 16.25
CA LEU A 119 -8.06 -33.32 15.83
C LEU A 119 -7.49 -34.42 14.93
N PHE A 120 -6.67 -34.05 13.94
CA PHE A 120 -6.05 -35.01 13.03
C PHE A 120 -5.09 -35.96 13.76
N VAL A 121 -4.20 -35.43 14.60
CA VAL A 121 -3.21 -36.22 15.35
C VAL A 121 -3.89 -37.20 16.32
N THR A 122 -4.88 -36.74 17.09
CA THR A 122 -5.59 -37.59 18.06
C THR A 122 -6.48 -38.64 17.39
N THR A 123 -7.04 -38.35 16.21
CA THR A 123 -7.76 -39.34 15.39
C THR A 123 -6.82 -40.44 14.91
N ILE A 124 -5.63 -40.09 14.44
CA ILE A 124 -4.62 -41.09 14.03
C ILE A 124 -4.16 -41.91 15.25
N LEU A 125 -3.86 -41.26 16.37
CA LEU A 125 -3.41 -41.94 17.60
C LEU A 125 -4.48 -42.91 18.11
N SER A 126 -5.76 -42.52 18.09
CA SER A 126 -6.86 -43.38 18.52
C SER A 126 -7.10 -44.57 17.59
N ILE A 127 -6.92 -44.41 16.28
CA ILE A 127 -6.94 -45.53 15.32
C ILE A 127 -5.79 -46.51 15.59
N ILE A 128 -4.57 -46.01 15.81
CA ILE A 128 -3.40 -46.83 16.15
C ILE A 128 -3.64 -47.59 17.45
N LEU A 129 -4.18 -46.92 18.47
CA LEU A 129 -4.51 -47.51 19.76
C LEU A 129 -5.56 -48.63 19.62
N LEU A 130 -6.61 -48.41 18.84
CA LEU A 130 -7.66 -49.40 18.60
C LEU A 130 -7.12 -50.66 17.92
N VAL A 131 -6.20 -50.49 16.96
CA VAL A 131 -5.53 -51.60 16.27
C VAL A 131 -4.56 -52.34 17.20
N ALA A 132 -3.81 -51.60 18.03
CA ALA A 132 -2.82 -52.17 18.95
C ALA A 132 -3.45 -52.99 20.08
N PHE A 133 -4.56 -52.51 20.65
CA PHE A 133 -5.20 -53.15 21.79
C PHE A 133 -6.15 -54.31 21.42
N LYS A 134 -6.43 -54.53 20.12
CA LYS A 134 -7.41 -55.53 19.63
C LYS A 134 -8.74 -55.52 20.41
N GLY A 135 -9.17 -54.34 20.87
CA GLY A 135 -10.31 -54.18 21.79
C GLY A 135 -10.34 -52.80 22.44
N LEU A 136 -11.40 -52.54 23.22
CA LEU A 136 -11.53 -51.31 23.99
C LEU A 136 -10.65 -51.37 25.26
N PRO A 137 -9.92 -50.30 25.59
CA PRO A 137 -9.13 -50.25 26.82
C PRO A 137 -10.03 -50.31 28.07
N PRO A 138 -9.47 -50.70 29.24
CA PRO A 138 -10.16 -50.65 30.51
C PRO A 138 -10.76 -49.26 30.78
N LYS A 139 -11.84 -49.21 31.57
CA LYS A 139 -12.57 -47.96 31.86
C LYS A 139 -11.67 -46.84 32.40
N ASP A 140 -10.69 -47.18 33.23
CA ASP A 140 -9.80 -46.21 33.87
C ASP A 140 -8.82 -45.55 32.88
N GLU A 141 -8.32 -46.32 31.89
CA GLU A 141 -7.50 -45.80 30.80
C GLU A 141 -8.32 -44.94 29.83
N LEU A 142 -9.58 -45.33 29.59
CA LEU A 142 -10.50 -44.56 28.76
C LEU A 142 -10.82 -43.18 29.37
N ILE A 143 -11.00 -43.12 30.70
CA ILE A 143 -11.20 -41.87 31.43
C ILE A 143 -9.95 -40.99 31.33
N THR A 144 -8.77 -41.57 31.53
CA THR A 144 -7.48 -40.85 31.46
C THR A 144 -7.22 -40.29 30.05
N LEU A 145 -7.52 -41.07 29.02
CA LEU A 145 -7.41 -40.66 27.62
C LEU A 145 -8.39 -39.53 27.28
N GLY A 146 -9.64 -39.65 27.72
CA GLY A 146 -10.68 -38.62 27.54
C GLY A 146 -10.30 -37.29 28.19
N LEU A 147 -9.75 -37.32 29.41
CA LEU A 147 -9.27 -36.12 30.10
C LEU A 147 -8.07 -35.48 29.37
N THR A 148 -7.15 -36.30 28.88
CA THR A 148 -5.96 -35.82 28.13
C THR A 148 -6.37 -35.15 26.83
N TYR A 149 -7.28 -35.76 26.06
CA TYR A 149 -7.83 -35.17 24.84
C TYR A 149 -8.65 -33.93 25.15
N GLY A 150 -9.51 -33.96 26.17
CA GLY A 150 -10.28 -32.80 26.62
C GLY A 150 -9.39 -31.59 26.92
N PHE A 151 -8.25 -31.80 27.60
CA PHE A 151 -7.28 -30.73 27.86
C PHE A 151 -6.61 -30.21 26.57
N MET A 152 -6.24 -31.11 25.65
CA MET A 152 -5.64 -30.72 24.36
C MET A 152 -6.60 -29.93 23.47
N TYR A 153 -7.91 -30.19 23.54
CA TYR A 153 -8.92 -29.44 22.80
C TYR A 153 -9.35 -28.14 23.47
N ALA A 154 -9.29 -28.07 24.81
CA ALA A 154 -9.75 -26.90 25.57
C ALA A 154 -8.97 -25.62 25.21
N VAL A 155 -7.64 -25.73 25.05
CA VAL A 155 -6.79 -24.56 24.74
C VAL A 155 -7.08 -24.00 23.34
N PRO A 156 -7.08 -24.80 22.25
CA PRO A 156 -7.44 -24.30 20.91
C PRO A 156 -8.89 -23.82 20.81
N LEU A 157 -9.85 -24.51 21.45
CA LEU A 157 -11.25 -24.06 21.51
C LEU A 157 -11.39 -22.72 22.24
N GLY A 158 -10.65 -22.52 23.33
CA GLY A 158 -10.61 -21.26 24.05
C GLY A 158 -10.04 -20.12 23.20
N MET A 159 -8.97 -20.38 22.45
CA MET A 159 -8.37 -19.39 21.54
C MET A 159 -9.29 -19.06 20.36
N TRP A 160 -9.89 -20.07 19.73
CA TRP A 160 -10.79 -19.89 18.59
C TRP A 160 -12.12 -19.26 19.01
N GLY A 161 -12.82 -19.86 19.97
CA GLY A 161 -14.12 -19.40 20.47
C GLY A 161 -14.04 -18.12 21.28
N GLY A 162 -12.99 -17.95 22.10
CA GLY A 162 -12.76 -16.74 22.87
C GLY A 162 -12.44 -15.54 21.98
N GLY A 163 -11.62 -15.73 20.93
CA GLY A 163 -11.36 -14.70 19.93
C GLY A 163 -12.62 -14.27 19.19
N ALA A 164 -13.44 -15.23 18.75
CA ALA A 164 -14.70 -14.95 18.07
C ALA A 164 -15.72 -14.24 18.98
N LEU A 165 -15.78 -14.61 20.26
CA LEU A 165 -16.67 -13.99 21.25
C LEU A 165 -16.24 -12.55 21.57
N LEU A 166 -14.93 -12.31 21.76
CA LEU A 166 -14.39 -10.98 21.99
C LEU A 166 -14.71 -10.01 20.84
N ARG A 167 -14.61 -10.47 19.58
CA ARG A 167 -15.00 -9.67 18.41
C ARG A 167 -16.50 -9.35 18.36
N LYS A 168 -17.36 -10.25 18.84
CA LYS A 168 -18.81 -10.03 18.90
C LYS A 168 -19.20 -9.08 20.05
N LEU A 169 -18.51 -9.16 21.19
CA LEU A 169 -18.81 -8.36 22.37
C LEU A 169 -18.29 -6.92 22.26
N ASP A 170 -17.15 -6.72 21.61
CA ASP A 170 -16.61 -5.39 21.34
C ASP A 170 -16.24 -5.29 19.86
N PRO A 171 -17.13 -4.74 19.02
CA PRO A 171 -16.83 -4.43 17.62
C PRO A 171 -15.62 -3.49 17.48
N ASN A 172 -15.36 -2.67 18.51
CA ASN A 172 -14.23 -1.76 18.56
C ASN A 172 -12.94 -2.42 19.05
N PHE A 173 -12.95 -3.69 19.47
CA PHE A 173 -11.74 -4.44 19.79
C PHE A 173 -10.89 -4.65 18.53
N ALA A 174 -11.53 -4.96 17.40
CA ALA A 174 -10.87 -4.93 16.09
C ALA A 174 -10.46 -3.50 15.71
N ALA A 175 -11.29 -2.50 16.06
CA ALA A 175 -10.97 -1.08 15.84
C ALA A 175 -9.94 -0.49 16.82
N ARG A 176 -9.44 -1.24 17.81
CA ARG A 176 -8.26 -0.85 18.63
C ARG A 176 -6.96 -1.14 17.89
N VAL A 177 -7.00 -2.04 16.92
CA VAL A 177 -5.97 -2.15 15.88
C VAL A 177 -6.29 -1.10 14.82
N ARG A 178 -6.18 0.18 15.19
CA ARG A 178 -6.48 1.24 14.22
C ARG A 178 -5.45 1.20 13.09
N PRO A 179 -5.90 1.38 11.85
CA PRO A 179 -5.06 1.80 10.76
C PRO A 179 -4.04 2.87 11.17
N CYS A 180 -2.75 2.62 10.96
CA CYS A 180 -1.75 3.66 11.14
C CYS A 180 -1.35 4.19 9.77
N PHE A 181 -1.38 5.52 9.60
CA PHE A 181 -0.73 6.15 8.46
C PHE A 181 0.73 5.73 8.46
N SER A 182 1.25 5.36 7.29
CA SER A 182 2.67 5.07 7.15
C SER A 182 3.40 6.32 6.69
N TRP A 183 2.87 6.99 5.66
CA TRP A 183 3.45 8.19 5.09
C TRP A 183 2.44 8.93 4.20
N GLU A 184 2.74 10.19 3.91
CA GLU A 184 2.01 11.07 3.00
C GLU A 184 3.00 11.88 2.16
N LEU A 185 2.77 11.96 0.86
CA LEU A 185 3.51 12.79 -0.08
C LEU A 185 2.56 13.89 -0.54
N ASN A 186 2.84 15.13 -0.16
CA ASN A 186 1.95 16.25 -0.46
C ASN A 186 2.50 17.02 -1.67
N ARG A 187 1.78 16.99 -2.79
CA ARG A 187 2.13 17.72 -4.02
C ARG A 187 2.04 19.23 -3.80
N ARG A 188 1.05 19.70 -3.04
CA ARG A 188 0.84 21.14 -2.80
C ARG A 188 1.96 21.79 -2.00
N THR A 189 2.45 21.11 -0.97
CA THR A 189 3.53 21.63 -0.12
C THR A 189 4.91 21.16 -0.56
N GLY A 190 5.00 20.07 -1.32
CA GLY A 190 6.26 19.43 -1.69
C GLY A 190 6.91 18.66 -0.55
N GLU A 191 6.13 18.30 0.48
CA GLU A 191 6.64 17.64 1.69
C GLU A 191 6.31 16.15 1.72
N VAL A 192 7.18 15.42 2.39
CA VAL A 192 7.03 14.02 2.76
C VAL A 192 6.84 13.95 4.27
N ILE A 193 5.68 13.48 4.68
CA ILE A 193 5.31 13.29 6.07
C ILE A 193 5.45 11.80 6.38
N VAL A 194 6.30 11.46 7.34
CA VAL A 194 6.47 10.09 7.82
C VAL A 194 5.86 9.99 9.21
N TYR A 195 4.93 9.06 9.36
CA TYR A 195 4.24 8.83 10.62
C TYR A 195 4.92 7.70 11.40
N THR A 196 4.86 7.77 12.73
CA THR A 196 5.25 6.68 13.63
C THR A 196 4.07 6.30 14.50
N GLU A 197 4.01 5.02 14.87
CA GLU A 197 3.14 4.59 15.95
C GLU A 197 3.61 5.22 17.26
N SER A 198 2.68 5.85 17.98
CA SER A 198 2.93 6.24 19.36
C SER A 198 2.94 4.98 20.23
N ARG A 199 4.03 4.80 21.00
CA ARG A 199 4.16 3.68 21.95
C ARG A 199 3.21 3.79 23.14
N GLU A 200 2.81 5.00 23.50
CA GLU A 200 2.00 5.29 24.70
C GLU A 200 0.50 5.24 24.41
N THR A 201 0.11 5.65 23.21
CA THR A 201 -1.29 5.86 22.84
C THR A 201 -1.47 5.20 21.48
N ARG A 202 -1.79 3.89 21.44
CA ARG A 202 -2.15 3.13 20.22
C ARG A 202 -3.39 3.68 19.47
N LEU A 203 -3.71 4.95 19.64
CA LEU A 203 -4.98 5.59 19.27
C LEU A 203 -4.79 6.65 18.16
N ALA A 204 -3.61 7.24 17.99
CA ALA A 204 -3.36 8.23 16.95
C ALA A 204 -1.90 8.19 16.40
N PRO A 205 -1.71 8.22 15.07
CA PRO A 205 -0.39 8.31 14.45
C PRO A 205 0.27 9.65 14.79
N GLN A 206 1.55 9.64 15.16
CA GLN A 206 2.33 10.84 15.42
C GLN A 206 3.23 11.15 14.22
N VAL A 207 3.29 12.41 13.80
CA VAL A 207 4.25 12.84 12.77
C VAL A 207 5.66 12.72 13.33
N ARG A 208 6.49 11.87 12.71
CA ARG A 208 7.89 11.67 13.09
C ARG A 208 8.81 12.59 12.30
N TYR A 209 8.59 12.70 11.00
CA TYR A 209 9.36 13.55 10.10
C TYR A 209 8.42 14.32 9.18
N ARG A 210 8.76 15.58 8.93
CA ARG A 210 8.18 16.43 7.89
C ARG A 210 9.35 17.06 7.16
N LEU A 211 9.65 16.54 5.98
CA LEU A 211 10.88 16.84 5.23
C LEU A 211 10.52 17.07 3.76
N PRO A 212 11.23 17.93 3.03
CA PRO A 212 10.87 18.23 1.65
C PRO A 212 11.23 17.07 0.70
N PHE A 213 10.41 16.83 -0.32
CA PHE A 213 10.57 15.70 -1.25
C PHE A 213 11.91 15.69 -1.99
N HIS A 214 12.42 16.86 -2.37
CA HIS A 214 13.70 16.98 -3.07
C HIS A 214 14.92 16.51 -2.24
N GLU A 215 14.78 16.38 -0.92
CA GLU A 215 15.81 15.84 -0.01
C GLU A 215 15.77 14.29 0.07
N PHE A 216 14.75 13.64 -0.47
CA PHE A 216 14.68 12.18 -0.53
C PHE A 216 15.43 11.64 -1.74
N ASP A 217 16.07 10.50 -1.59
CA ASP A 217 16.64 9.69 -2.65
C ASP A 217 15.82 8.41 -2.80
N CYS A 218 15.58 7.99 -4.05
CA CYS A 218 14.83 6.79 -4.35
C CYS A 218 15.79 5.60 -4.53
N TYR A 219 15.50 4.48 -3.86
CA TYR A 219 16.23 3.23 -3.95
C TYR A 219 15.32 2.12 -4.48
N LEU A 220 15.79 1.41 -5.50
CA LEU A 220 15.20 0.18 -5.99
C LEU A 220 15.67 -0.99 -5.13
N GLN A 221 14.81 -1.43 -4.23
CA GLN A 221 15.06 -2.55 -3.32
C GLN A 221 14.69 -3.88 -3.99
N SER A 222 15.37 -4.95 -3.59
CA SER A 222 15.07 -6.31 -4.02
C SER A 222 14.96 -7.23 -2.81
N THR A 223 13.80 -7.85 -2.65
CA THR A 223 13.52 -8.84 -1.62
C THR A 223 13.13 -10.17 -2.26
N PRO A 224 13.62 -11.32 -1.75
CA PRO A 224 13.19 -12.61 -2.24
C PRO A 224 11.73 -12.85 -1.86
N SER A 225 10.92 -13.30 -2.81
CA SER A 225 9.58 -13.81 -2.57
C SER A 225 9.64 -15.12 -1.77
N PRO A 226 8.51 -15.58 -1.20
CA PRO A 226 8.44 -16.91 -0.59
C PRO A 226 8.82 -18.05 -1.55
N GLN A 227 8.69 -17.83 -2.86
CA GLN A 227 9.08 -18.77 -3.92
C GLN A 227 10.54 -18.57 -4.40
N GLY A 228 11.29 -17.65 -3.79
CA GLY A 228 12.69 -17.35 -4.12
C GLY A 228 12.90 -16.46 -5.35
N SER A 229 11.83 -15.98 -6.00
CA SER A 229 11.94 -15.00 -7.09
C SER A 229 12.20 -13.60 -6.55
N PRO A 230 13.03 -12.77 -7.22
CA PRO A 230 13.26 -11.40 -6.79
C PRO A 230 11.98 -10.57 -6.97
N GLN A 231 11.58 -9.89 -5.90
CA GLN A 231 10.54 -8.86 -5.91
C GLN A 231 11.17 -7.50 -5.69
N TYR A 232 10.87 -6.57 -6.57
CA TYR A 232 11.36 -5.21 -6.52
C TYR A 232 10.29 -4.28 -5.96
N TYR A 233 10.73 -3.32 -5.16
CA TYR A 233 9.89 -2.21 -4.68
C TYR A 233 10.72 -0.95 -4.52
N LEU A 234 10.07 0.22 -4.51
CA LEU A 234 10.73 1.49 -4.27
C LEU A 234 10.75 1.87 -2.79
N SER A 235 11.88 2.43 -2.37
CA SER A 235 12.11 2.97 -1.04
C SER A 235 12.62 4.40 -1.16
N LEU A 236 11.89 5.37 -0.60
CA LEU A 236 12.39 6.74 -0.48
C LEU A 236 13.12 6.89 0.85
N VAL A 237 14.35 7.38 0.77
CA VAL A 237 15.24 7.55 1.92
C VAL A 237 15.72 8.98 1.93
N HIS A 238 15.51 9.68 3.03
CA HIS A 238 16.05 11.02 3.18
C HIS A 238 17.58 10.99 3.15
N TYR A 239 18.25 11.96 2.52
CA TYR A 239 19.72 11.93 2.37
C TYR A 239 20.50 12.02 3.70
N ALA A 240 19.93 12.65 4.72
CA ALA A 240 20.60 12.93 5.99
C ALA A 240 19.98 12.30 7.24
N GLU A 241 18.67 12.03 7.24
CA GLU A 241 17.90 11.63 8.42
C GLU A 241 17.39 10.20 8.21
N GLU A 242 17.14 9.47 9.29
CA GLU A 242 16.59 8.10 9.21
C GLU A 242 15.09 8.06 8.88
N ALA A 243 14.65 8.91 7.95
CA ALA A 243 13.31 8.91 7.39
C ALA A 243 13.26 7.97 6.18
N HIS A 244 12.35 7.00 6.25
CA HIS A 244 12.17 5.97 5.24
C HIS A 244 10.69 5.80 4.89
N VAL A 245 10.39 5.79 3.60
CA VAL A 245 9.05 5.56 3.04
C VAL A 245 9.13 4.37 2.09
N SER A 246 8.41 3.30 2.44
CA SER A 246 8.26 2.15 1.54
C SER A 246 7.06 2.37 0.63
N LEU A 247 7.30 2.41 -0.68
CA LEU A 247 6.26 2.56 -1.69
C LEU A 247 5.66 1.22 -2.14
N ALA A 248 6.08 0.11 -1.52
CA ALA A 248 5.58 -1.24 -1.85
C ALA A 248 4.06 -1.37 -1.67
N GLY A 249 3.47 -0.68 -0.69
CA GLY A 249 2.02 -0.71 -0.50
C GLY A 249 1.23 0.13 -1.52
N MET A 250 1.90 1.05 -2.22
CA MET A 250 1.29 1.92 -3.23
C MET A 250 1.42 1.33 -4.65
N PHE A 251 2.63 0.90 -5.03
CA PHE A 251 2.91 0.40 -6.38
C PHE A 251 2.98 -1.13 -6.46
N GLY A 252 2.85 -1.82 -5.32
CA GLY A 252 3.07 -3.25 -5.22
C GLY A 252 4.56 -3.62 -5.27
N SER A 253 4.86 -4.83 -4.80
CA SER A 253 6.15 -5.47 -5.07
C SER A 253 6.03 -6.30 -6.33
N THR A 254 6.82 -5.99 -7.36
CA THR A 254 6.70 -6.62 -8.68
C THR A 254 7.98 -7.34 -9.08
N THR A 255 7.88 -8.38 -9.90
CA THR A 255 9.06 -9.08 -10.42
C THR A 255 9.82 -8.26 -11.47
N SER A 256 9.18 -7.20 -11.97
CA SER A 256 9.70 -6.34 -13.03
C SER A 256 10.29 -5.06 -12.46
N HIS A 257 11.61 -4.91 -12.53
CA HIS A 257 12.29 -3.65 -12.18
C HIS A 257 11.86 -2.49 -13.11
N VAL A 258 11.37 -2.79 -14.32
CA VAL A 258 10.88 -1.78 -15.29
C VAL A 258 9.69 -1.03 -14.72
N GLU A 259 8.74 -1.74 -14.10
CA GLU A 259 7.55 -1.11 -13.50
C GLU A 259 7.93 -0.22 -12.32
N GLN A 260 8.90 -0.63 -11.50
CA GLN A 260 9.38 0.19 -10.39
C GLN A 260 10.10 1.45 -10.89
N ARG A 261 10.88 1.38 -11.98
CA ARG A 261 11.47 2.58 -12.60
C ARG A 261 10.40 3.51 -13.19
N ALA A 262 9.34 2.96 -13.77
CA ALA A 262 8.19 3.72 -14.26
C ALA A 262 7.42 4.38 -13.10
N ALA A 263 7.24 3.67 -11.98
CA ALA A 263 6.63 4.20 -10.77
C ALA A 263 7.42 5.39 -10.20
N TRP A 264 8.75 5.34 -10.26
CA TRP A 264 9.59 6.46 -9.83
C TRP A 264 9.45 7.68 -10.75
N ASP A 265 9.41 7.49 -12.07
CA ASP A 265 9.20 8.60 -13.00
C ASP A 265 7.80 9.18 -12.88
N MET A 266 6.77 8.34 -12.71
CA MET A 266 5.41 8.78 -12.40
C MET A 266 5.35 9.61 -11.11
N LEU A 267 6.03 9.15 -10.05
CA LEU A 267 6.03 9.84 -8.78
C LEU A 267 6.74 11.20 -8.84
N GLN A 268 7.86 11.28 -9.56
CA GLN A 268 8.55 12.56 -9.76
C GLN A 268 7.69 13.56 -10.53
N ARG A 269 6.98 13.09 -11.58
CA ARG A 269 6.02 13.91 -12.31
C ARG A 269 4.84 14.34 -11.44
N TYR A 270 4.33 13.43 -10.62
CA TYR A 270 3.28 13.73 -9.64
C TYR A 270 3.74 14.73 -8.57
N MET A 271 4.99 14.73 -8.13
CA MET A 271 5.44 15.71 -7.12
C MET A 271 5.85 17.06 -7.74
N ASP A 272 6.19 17.10 -9.04
CA ASP A 272 6.60 18.32 -9.73
C ASP A 272 5.38 19.16 -10.15
N ILE A 273 5.16 20.29 -9.47
CA ILE A 273 4.04 21.21 -9.77
C ILE A 273 4.19 21.93 -11.12
N SER A 274 5.37 21.87 -11.75
CA SER A 274 5.57 22.44 -13.10
C SER A 274 5.08 21.52 -14.23
N GLN A 275 4.75 20.27 -13.90
CA GLN A 275 4.21 19.29 -14.85
C GLN A 275 2.77 18.93 -14.50
N PRO A 276 1.94 18.57 -15.49
CA PRO A 276 0.61 18.04 -15.23
C PRO A 276 0.70 16.71 -14.50
N LEU A 277 -0.37 16.36 -13.78
CA LEU A 277 -0.56 15.05 -13.17
C LEU A 277 -0.35 13.94 -14.21
N PRO A 278 0.21 12.78 -13.79
CA PRO A 278 0.33 11.62 -14.66
C PRO A 278 -1.01 11.27 -15.32
N ASP A 279 -0.97 11.05 -16.62
CA ASP A 279 -2.15 10.69 -17.41
C ASP A 279 -2.44 9.19 -17.26
N ILE A 280 -3.09 8.86 -16.15
CA ILE A 280 -3.58 7.52 -15.85
C ILE A 280 -5.08 7.58 -15.54
N PRO A 281 -5.81 6.47 -15.78
CA PRO A 281 -7.24 6.42 -15.51
C PRO A 281 -7.61 6.80 -14.06
N GLY A 282 -6.75 6.44 -13.10
CA GLY A 282 -6.98 6.74 -11.68
C GLY A 282 -6.91 8.21 -11.28
N PHE A 283 -6.30 9.09 -12.09
CA PHE A 283 -6.26 10.53 -11.80
C PHE A 283 -7.26 11.34 -12.63
N GLU A 284 -8.03 10.71 -13.53
CA GLU A 284 -8.90 11.42 -14.47
C GLU A 284 -9.86 12.39 -13.77
N SER A 285 -10.52 11.95 -12.70
CA SER A 285 -11.46 12.78 -11.93
C SER A 285 -10.80 13.99 -11.26
N ASP A 286 -9.50 13.92 -11.00
CA ASP A 286 -8.75 14.92 -10.24
C ASP A 286 -7.99 15.90 -11.14
N ARG A 287 -7.83 15.58 -12.43
CA ARG A 287 -7.16 16.46 -13.41
C ARG A 287 -7.73 17.87 -13.46
N PRO A 288 -9.07 18.10 -13.43
CA PRO A 288 -9.62 19.45 -13.47
C PRO A 288 -9.35 20.27 -12.19
N ARG A 289 -9.05 19.59 -11.07
CA ARG A 289 -8.83 20.22 -9.75
C ARG A 289 -7.40 20.72 -9.58
N ASP A 290 -6.43 20.07 -10.23
CA ASP A 290 -5.03 20.51 -10.25
C ASP A 290 -4.85 21.68 -11.23
N PRO A 291 -4.36 22.86 -10.79
CA PRO A 291 -4.29 24.04 -11.65
C PRO A 291 -3.30 23.86 -12.83
N THR A 292 -2.13 23.26 -12.61
CA THR A 292 -1.16 23.00 -13.70
C THR A 292 -1.73 22.03 -14.72
N THR A 293 -2.43 20.99 -14.27
CA THR A 293 -3.04 20.00 -15.14
C THR A 293 -4.20 20.59 -15.93
N ARG A 294 -5.05 21.39 -15.29
CA ARG A 294 -6.15 22.10 -15.96
C ARG A 294 -5.65 22.99 -17.09
N GLU A 295 -4.65 23.84 -16.84
CA GLU A 295 -4.07 24.69 -17.89
C GLU A 295 -3.44 23.87 -19.03
N HIS A 296 -2.81 22.74 -18.70
CA HIS A 296 -2.23 21.85 -19.70
C HIS A 296 -3.32 21.18 -20.57
N ASP A 297 -4.40 20.71 -19.95
CA ASP A 297 -5.50 20.01 -20.62
C ASP A 297 -6.32 20.99 -21.49
N GLU A 298 -6.57 22.21 -21.00
CA GLU A 298 -7.19 23.29 -21.78
C GLU A 298 -6.37 23.63 -23.04
N ARG A 299 -5.04 23.72 -22.90
CA ARG A 299 -4.15 24.02 -24.02
C ARG A 299 -4.07 22.89 -25.04
N THR A 300 -4.15 21.64 -24.59
CA THR A 300 -4.05 20.46 -25.46
C THR A 300 -5.41 20.03 -26.03
N GLY A 301 -6.51 20.55 -25.49
CA GLY A 301 -7.87 20.15 -25.86
C GLY A 301 -8.21 18.72 -25.45
N ARG A 302 -7.60 18.23 -24.36
CA ARG A 302 -7.82 16.88 -23.83
C ARG A 302 -9.24 16.76 -23.27
N ASP A 303 -9.94 15.67 -23.62
CA ASP A 303 -11.25 15.37 -23.06
C ASP A 303 -11.15 15.06 -21.55
N PRO A 304 -11.93 15.72 -20.68
CA PRO A 304 -12.01 15.40 -19.25
C PRO A 304 -12.49 13.97 -18.94
N ARG A 305 -13.22 13.31 -19.86
CA ARG A 305 -13.71 11.92 -19.71
C ARG A 305 -13.00 10.93 -20.65
N PHE A 306 -11.75 11.23 -21.01
CA PHE A 306 -10.97 10.45 -21.97
C PHE A 306 -10.90 8.95 -21.64
N TRP A 307 -10.63 8.56 -20.39
CA TRP A 307 -10.56 7.16 -19.97
C TRP A 307 -11.94 6.57 -19.66
N HIS A 308 -12.81 7.33 -19.01
CA HIS A 308 -14.17 6.91 -18.64
C HIS A 308 -15.02 6.52 -19.85
N ASP A 309 -14.96 7.29 -20.94
CA ASP A 309 -15.82 7.09 -22.12
C ASP A 309 -15.15 6.23 -23.21
N MET A 310 -13.92 5.78 -22.98
CA MET A 310 -13.20 4.86 -23.88
C MET A 310 -13.85 3.47 -23.88
N ASP A 311 -13.88 2.82 -25.05
CA ASP A 311 -14.28 1.42 -25.16
C ASP A 311 -13.17 0.46 -24.69
N ASP A 312 -13.57 -0.73 -24.25
CA ASP A 312 -12.66 -1.69 -23.61
C ASP A 312 -11.60 -2.25 -24.60
N GLU A 313 -11.90 -2.32 -25.91
CA GLU A 313 -10.97 -2.82 -26.93
C GLU A 313 -9.87 -1.79 -27.24
N THR A 314 -10.26 -0.54 -27.42
CA THR A 314 -9.34 0.59 -27.55
C THR A 314 -8.48 0.72 -26.29
N TYR A 315 -9.07 0.58 -25.10
CA TYR A 315 -8.33 0.60 -23.84
C TYR A 315 -7.27 -0.51 -23.77
N ALA A 316 -7.61 -1.74 -24.15
CA ALA A 316 -6.64 -2.84 -24.21
C ALA A 316 -5.47 -2.56 -25.17
N THR A 317 -5.73 -1.83 -26.25
CA THR A 317 -4.70 -1.37 -27.18
C THR A 317 -3.79 -0.33 -26.52
N TYR A 318 -4.34 0.61 -25.75
CA TYR A 318 -3.53 1.57 -24.96
C TYR A 318 -2.66 0.88 -23.91
N VAL A 319 -3.22 -0.10 -23.18
CA VAL A 319 -2.48 -0.87 -22.17
C VAL A 319 -1.30 -1.61 -22.80
N SER A 320 -1.52 -2.30 -23.92
CA SER A 320 -0.44 -3.02 -24.61
C SER A 320 0.62 -2.08 -25.17
N ALA A 321 0.21 -0.99 -25.84
CA ALA A 321 1.12 0.03 -26.35
C ALA A 321 1.95 0.69 -25.25
N HIS A 322 1.35 0.96 -24.09
CA HIS A 322 2.06 1.52 -22.95
C HIS A 322 3.03 0.51 -22.34
N GLN A 323 2.64 -0.75 -22.19
CA GLN A 323 3.55 -1.81 -21.75
C GLN A 323 4.77 -1.94 -22.68
N ASP A 324 4.58 -1.86 -23.99
CA ASP A 324 5.65 -1.88 -24.99
C ASP A 324 6.55 -0.65 -24.87
N LYS A 325 5.96 0.53 -24.66
CA LYS A 325 6.68 1.78 -24.41
C LYS A 325 7.59 1.69 -23.17
N LEU A 326 7.09 1.13 -22.07
CA LEU A 326 7.88 0.90 -20.85
C LEU A 326 9.06 -0.04 -21.13
N ASN A 327 8.80 -1.15 -21.80
CA ASN A 327 9.83 -2.12 -22.15
C ASN A 327 10.88 -1.50 -23.07
N ALA A 328 10.49 -0.72 -24.08
CA ALA A 328 11.43 -0.08 -25.00
C ALA A 328 12.32 0.97 -24.32
N PHE A 329 11.81 1.64 -23.28
CA PHE A 329 12.52 2.72 -22.59
C PHE A 329 13.44 2.21 -21.48
N TYR A 330 12.97 1.30 -20.62
CA TYR A 330 13.70 0.88 -19.42
C TYR A 330 14.48 -0.43 -19.56
N ARG A 331 14.26 -1.21 -20.62
CA ARG A 331 14.96 -2.50 -20.85
C ARG A 331 16.30 -2.34 -21.59
N ARG A 332 16.75 -1.10 -21.80
CA ARG A 332 18.03 -0.79 -22.46
C ARG A 332 19.23 -1.01 -21.55
#